data_AF-A0A525CL49-F1
#
_entry.id   AF-A0A525CL49-F1
#
_cell.length_a   1.000
_cell.length_b   1.000
_cell.length_c   1.000
_cell.angle_alpha   90.00
_cell.angle_beta   90.00
_cell.angle_gamma   90.00
#
_symmetry.space_group_name_H-M   'P 1'
#
loop_
_entity.id
_entity.type
_entity.pdbx_description
1 polymer ?
#
loop_
_entity_poly.entity_id
_entity_poly.type
_entity_poly.pdbx_seq_one_letter_code
_entity_poly.pdbx_strand_id
1 'polypeptide(L)'
;MERQSFIWPGVWSGCLAGKIHPLPGVNCASFLQGRCLYEERINPGLHASWRCQVLVRLEEEYDRFLDQAEHFSLDLRTAMNIWENRADALMGVRPPCGEYSPGRLDIQELGENERPEDAVLDCAHYWLGLCLPKLPPCSGVCPLFAPRKTQQTETG
;
A
#
# COMPACT_ATOMS: atom_id res chain seq x y z
N MET A 1 -46.84 -58.06 -24.64
CA MET A 1 -46.23 -57.54 -23.40
C MET A 1 -45.40 -56.31 -23.77
N GLU A 2 -46.10 -55.18 -23.91
CA GLU A 2 -45.53 -53.89 -24.27
C GLU A 2 -44.70 -53.30 -23.12
N ARG A 3 -43.48 -52.86 -23.43
CA ARG A 3 -42.67 -52.04 -22.53
C ARG A 3 -43.20 -50.62 -22.61
N GLN A 4 -43.82 -50.15 -21.53
CA GLN A 4 -44.22 -48.76 -21.39
C GLN A 4 -42.97 -47.89 -21.16
N SER A 5 -42.73 -46.98 -22.09
CA SER A 5 -41.74 -45.92 -22.02
C SER A 5 -42.20 -44.87 -21.01
N PHE A 6 -41.49 -44.74 -19.89
CA PHE A 6 -41.66 -43.61 -18.97
C PHE A 6 -41.02 -42.37 -19.60
N ILE A 7 -41.85 -41.49 -20.16
CA ILE A 7 -41.46 -40.13 -20.53
C ILE A 7 -41.56 -39.29 -19.26
N TRP A 8 -40.43 -38.81 -18.75
CA TRP A 8 -40.40 -37.76 -17.72
C TRP A 8 -40.53 -36.39 -18.42
N PRO A 9 -41.61 -35.62 -18.22
CA PRO A 9 -41.67 -34.23 -18.63
C PRO A 9 -41.15 -33.39 -17.47
N GLY A 10 -39.83 -33.38 -17.29
CA GLY A 10 -39.16 -32.66 -16.21
C GLY A 10 -38.26 -31.59 -16.79
N VAL A 11 -38.86 -30.46 -17.13
CA VAL A 11 -38.27 -29.14 -17.40
C VAL A 11 -36.83 -29.03 -16.86
N TRP A 12 -35.84 -29.01 -17.77
CA TRP A 12 -34.49 -28.54 -17.46
C TRP A 12 -34.57 -27.02 -17.30
N SER A 13 -35.17 -26.58 -16.20
CA SER A 13 -35.25 -25.18 -15.80
C SER A 13 -33.85 -24.75 -15.42
N GLY A 14 -33.22 -24.05 -16.36
CA GLY A 14 -32.11 -23.12 -16.20
C GLY A 14 -31.23 -23.30 -14.97
N CYS A 15 -30.03 -23.86 -15.17
CA CYS A 15 -28.87 -23.30 -14.50
C CYS A 15 -28.79 -21.83 -14.94
N LEU A 16 -29.39 -20.93 -14.13
CA LEU A 16 -29.13 -19.50 -14.20
C LEU A 16 -27.62 -19.36 -14.22
N ALA A 17 -27.09 -18.77 -15.30
CA ALA A 17 -25.70 -18.34 -15.36
C ALA A 17 -25.48 -17.38 -14.18
N GLY A 18 -25.00 -17.92 -13.07
CA GLY A 18 -24.70 -17.14 -11.87
C GLY A 18 -23.69 -16.08 -12.29
N LYS A 19 -24.05 -14.81 -12.10
CA LYS A 19 -23.07 -13.73 -12.26
C LYS A 19 -22.01 -13.95 -11.20
N ILE A 20 -20.85 -14.45 -11.63
CA ILE A 20 -19.68 -14.55 -10.78
C ILE A 20 -19.27 -13.10 -10.48
N HIS A 21 -19.60 -12.63 -9.29
CA HIS A 21 -19.06 -11.38 -8.81
C HIS A 21 -17.62 -11.65 -8.35
N PRO A 22 -16.64 -10.86 -8.79
CA PRO A 22 -15.29 -10.97 -8.26
C PRO A 22 -15.36 -10.79 -6.74
N LEU A 23 -14.69 -11.68 -6.01
CA LEU A 23 -14.57 -11.53 -4.57
C LEU A 23 -13.88 -10.19 -4.32
N PRO A 24 -14.37 -9.36 -3.37
CA PRO A 24 -13.69 -8.11 -3.05
C PRO A 24 -12.25 -8.43 -2.64
N GLY A 25 -11.31 -7.61 -3.12
CA GLY A 25 -9.88 -7.84 -2.89
C GLY A 25 -9.47 -7.82 -1.42
N VAL A 26 -10.37 -7.49 -0.49
CA VAL A 26 -10.15 -7.41 0.96
C VAL A 26 -9.44 -8.62 1.58
N ASN A 27 -9.61 -9.81 1.01
CA ASN A 27 -8.96 -11.03 1.50
C ASN A 27 -7.59 -11.30 0.83
N CYS A 28 -7.21 -10.51 -0.17
CA CYS A 28 -5.94 -10.64 -0.87
C CYS A 28 -4.82 -10.01 -0.03
N ALA A 29 -3.68 -10.69 0.05
CA ALA A 29 -2.48 -10.17 0.69
C ALA A 29 -1.96 -8.87 0.05
N SER A 30 -2.29 -8.62 -1.23
CA SER A 30 -1.91 -7.39 -1.95
C SER A 30 -2.91 -6.25 -1.80
N PHE A 31 -4.02 -6.45 -1.09
CA PHE A 31 -5.01 -5.41 -0.84
C PHE A 31 -4.59 -4.57 0.38
N LEU A 32 -4.58 -3.25 0.18
CA LEU A 32 -4.34 -2.28 1.24
C LEU A 32 -5.26 -1.06 1.04
N GLN A 33 -6.18 -0.80 1.97
CA GLN A 33 -7.14 0.32 1.93
C GLN A 33 -7.82 0.56 0.56
N GLY A 34 -8.25 -0.51 -0.12
CA GLY A 34 -8.90 -0.42 -1.43
C GLY A 34 -7.94 -0.33 -2.62
N ARG A 35 -6.63 -0.32 -2.39
CA ARG A 35 -5.55 -0.18 -3.39
C ARG A 35 -4.79 -1.49 -3.54
N CYS A 36 -4.23 -1.71 -4.73
CA CYS A 36 -3.56 -2.95 -5.10
C CYS A 36 -2.04 -2.77 -5.09
N LEU A 37 -1.35 -3.48 -4.19
CA LEU A 37 0.10 -3.55 -4.08
C LEU A 37 0.75 -4.56 -5.04
N TYR A 38 -0.05 -5.26 -5.86
CA TYR A 38 0.43 -6.38 -6.66
C TYR A 38 1.65 -6.03 -7.51
N GLU A 39 1.54 -4.98 -8.33
CA GLU A 39 2.58 -4.56 -9.25
C GLU A 39 3.84 -4.09 -8.52
N GLU A 40 3.69 -3.35 -7.42
CA GLU A 40 4.83 -2.93 -6.59
C GLU A 40 5.56 -4.13 -5.97
N ARG A 41 4.83 -5.17 -5.53
CA ARG A 41 5.45 -6.35 -4.92
C ARG A 41 6.29 -7.16 -5.90
N ILE A 42 5.85 -7.26 -7.14
CA ILE A 42 6.59 -8.01 -8.17
C ILE A 42 7.65 -7.16 -8.87
N ASN A 43 7.48 -5.84 -8.92
CA ASN A 43 8.42 -4.90 -9.52
C ASN A 43 8.59 -3.65 -8.62
N PRO A 44 9.31 -3.76 -7.49
CA PRO A 44 9.51 -2.63 -6.58
C PRO A 44 10.14 -1.44 -7.30
N GLY A 45 9.55 -0.25 -7.12
CA GLY A 45 10.03 0.99 -7.70
C GLY A 45 9.81 1.17 -9.21
N LEU A 46 9.13 0.23 -9.91
CA LEU A 46 8.83 0.37 -11.34
C LEU A 46 8.05 1.65 -11.64
N HIS A 47 7.10 2.00 -10.77
CA HIS A 47 6.22 3.15 -10.93
C HIS A 47 6.63 4.29 -10.00
N ALA A 48 7.62 5.08 -10.42
CA ALA A 48 8.05 6.28 -9.68
C ALA A 48 6.90 7.25 -9.36
N SER A 49 5.84 7.26 -10.19
CA SER A 49 4.65 8.09 -9.96
C SER A 49 3.89 7.73 -8.68
N TRP A 50 3.97 6.49 -8.18
CA TRP A 50 3.32 6.05 -6.95
C TRP A 50 4.02 6.51 -5.68
N ARG A 51 5.27 6.97 -5.78
CA ARG A 51 6.04 7.44 -4.63
C ARG A 51 5.34 8.59 -3.92
N CYS A 52 5.48 8.60 -2.60
CA CYS A 52 5.03 9.70 -1.76
C CYS A 52 5.80 10.97 -2.14
N GLN A 53 5.09 12.00 -2.58
CA GLN A 53 5.72 13.24 -3.04
C GLN A 53 6.44 13.98 -1.91
N VAL A 54 5.93 13.88 -0.67
CA VAL A 54 6.58 14.47 0.50
C VAL A 54 7.93 13.81 0.74
N LEU A 55 8.00 12.48 0.68
CA LEU A 55 9.24 11.74 0.84
C LEU A 55 10.24 12.08 -0.28
N VAL A 56 9.79 12.06 -1.54
CA VAL A 56 10.64 12.43 -2.69
C VAL A 56 11.25 13.82 -2.50
N ARG A 57 10.45 14.79 -2.06
CA ARG A 57 10.95 16.14 -1.80
C ARG A 57 11.93 16.19 -0.64
N LEU A 58 11.70 15.40 0.42
CA LEU A 58 12.62 15.33 1.56
C LEU A 58 13.97 14.74 1.13
N GLU A 59 13.96 13.69 0.32
CA GLU A 59 15.16 13.08 -0.29
C GLU A 59 15.90 14.10 -1.16
N GLU A 60 15.21 14.80 -2.06
CA GLU A 60 15.81 15.83 -2.94
C GLU A 60 16.44 17.00 -2.16
N GLU A 61 15.85 17.40 -1.04
CA GLU A 61 16.40 18.43 -0.16
C GLU A 61 17.58 17.89 0.66
N TYR A 62 17.55 16.60 1.02
CA TYR A 62 18.64 15.94 1.72
C TYR A 62 19.87 15.79 0.83
N ASP A 63 19.71 15.32 -0.40
CA ASP A 63 20.78 15.19 -1.38
C ASP A 63 21.46 16.54 -1.63
N ARG A 64 20.66 17.60 -1.86
CA ARG A 64 21.18 18.97 -1.99
C ARG A 64 21.90 19.46 -0.73
N PHE A 65 21.43 19.04 0.44
CA PHE A 65 22.08 19.39 1.70
C PHE A 65 23.43 18.67 1.85
N LEU A 66 23.54 17.40 1.44
CA LEU A 66 24.80 16.66 1.47
C LEU A 66 25.88 17.34 0.62
N ASP A 67 25.53 17.75 -0.61
CA ASP A 67 26.43 18.50 -1.48
C ASP A 67 26.92 19.80 -0.82
N GLN A 68 26.03 20.51 -0.13
CA GLN A 68 26.38 21.74 0.60
C GLN A 68 27.28 21.44 1.79
N ALA A 69 26.96 20.41 2.57
CA ALA A 69 27.73 20.04 3.75
C ALA A 69 29.17 19.64 3.39
N GLU A 70 29.34 18.89 2.28
CA GLU A 70 30.65 18.56 1.74
C GLU A 70 31.39 19.80 1.25
N HIS A 71 30.73 20.65 0.46
CA HIS A 71 31.34 21.87 -0.07
C HIS A 71 31.86 22.81 1.02
N PHE A 72 31.14 22.92 2.14
CA PHE A 72 31.55 23.73 3.29
C PHE A 72 32.39 22.95 4.31
N SER A 73 32.69 21.67 4.05
CA SER A 73 33.43 20.79 4.97
C SER A 73 32.86 20.82 6.40
N LEU A 74 31.53 20.81 6.51
CA LEU A 74 30.85 20.84 7.79
C LEU A 74 31.15 19.58 8.59
N ASP A 75 31.41 19.73 9.89
CA ASP A 75 31.47 18.57 10.77
C ASP A 75 30.08 17.95 10.94
N LEU A 76 30.05 16.65 11.24
CA LEU A 76 28.81 15.87 11.32
C LEU A 76 27.77 16.48 12.27
N ARG A 77 28.21 17.00 13.43
CA ARG A 77 27.27 17.55 14.43
C ARG A 77 26.64 18.84 13.93
N THR A 78 27.44 19.73 13.34
CA THR A 78 26.93 20.96 12.72
C THR A 78 26.00 20.65 11.57
N ALA A 79 26.37 19.69 10.71
CA ALA A 79 25.54 19.25 9.59
C ALA A 79 24.18 18.69 10.07
N MET A 80 24.18 17.79 11.05
CA MET A 80 22.95 17.23 11.64
C MET A 80 22.02 18.32 12.19
N ASN A 81 22.55 19.25 12.97
CA ASN A 81 21.74 20.34 13.53
C ASN A 81 21.11 21.21 12.43
N ILE A 82 21.83 21.49 11.35
CA ILE A 82 21.30 22.26 10.21
C ILE A 82 20.20 21.45 9.51
N TRP A 83 20.44 20.15 9.32
CA TRP A 83 19.48 19.26 8.66
C TRP A 83 18.18 19.14 9.44
N GLU A 84 18.24 18.90 10.76
CA GLU A 84 17.05 18.79 11.61
C GLU A 84 16.14 20.02 11.49
N ASN A 85 16.73 21.22 11.58
CA ASN A 85 15.99 22.48 11.41
C ASN A 85 15.35 22.62 10.01
N ARG A 86 16.03 22.14 8.95
CA ARG A 86 15.48 22.16 7.59
C ARG A 86 14.37 21.13 7.41
N ALA A 87 14.56 19.92 7.94
CA ALA A 87 13.57 18.84 7.87
C ALA A 87 12.28 19.25 8.60
N ASP A 88 12.39 19.84 9.79
CA ASP A 88 11.25 20.38 10.54
C ASP A 88 10.50 21.45 9.75
N ALA A 89 11.23 22.36 9.09
CA ALA A 89 10.62 23.38 8.24
C ALA A 89 9.93 22.81 7.00
N LEU A 90 10.46 21.74 6.41
CA LEU A 90 9.89 21.07 5.23
C LEU A 90 8.63 20.27 5.58
N MET A 91 8.62 19.62 6.74
CA MET A 91 7.51 18.80 7.20
C MET A 91 6.38 19.67 7.77
N GLY A 92 6.72 20.72 8.54
CA GLY A 92 5.78 21.66 9.14
C GLY A 92 4.64 20.98 9.91
N VAL A 93 3.56 21.72 10.19
CA VAL A 93 2.32 21.15 10.77
C VAL A 93 1.51 20.39 9.70
N ARG A 94 1.68 20.76 8.43
CA ARG A 94 1.05 20.10 7.28
C ARG A 94 2.02 20.15 6.09
N PRO A 95 2.52 18.99 5.63
CA PRO A 95 3.33 18.93 4.43
C PRO A 95 2.57 19.46 3.20
N PRO A 96 3.27 20.06 2.22
CA PRO A 96 2.65 20.60 1.00
C PRO A 96 2.28 19.49 0.01
N CYS A 97 1.33 18.62 0.39
CA CYS A 97 0.78 17.54 -0.42
C CYS A 97 -0.75 17.57 -0.37
N GLY A 98 -1.39 17.57 -1.54
CA GLY A 98 -2.86 17.63 -1.66
C GLY A 98 -3.55 16.38 -1.11
N GLU A 99 -2.87 15.24 -1.16
CA GLU A 99 -3.31 13.95 -0.62
C GLU A 99 -2.83 13.73 0.81
N TYR A 100 -2.32 14.75 1.51
CA TYR A 100 -1.92 14.58 2.90
C TYR A 100 -3.14 14.45 3.80
N SER A 101 -3.19 13.37 4.58
CA SER A 101 -4.18 13.13 5.62
C SER A 101 -3.45 12.75 6.92
N PRO A 102 -3.64 13.49 8.02
CA PRO A 102 -2.93 13.21 9.27
C PRO A 102 -3.30 11.84 9.85
N GLY A 103 -2.34 11.22 10.55
CA GLY A 103 -2.48 9.91 11.17
C GLY A 103 -1.58 8.86 10.53
N ARG A 104 -1.61 7.64 11.07
CA ARG A 104 -0.78 6.52 10.62
C ARG A 104 -1.63 5.39 10.09
N LEU A 105 -1.11 4.68 9.08
CA LEU A 105 -1.67 3.40 8.66
C LEU A 105 -1.66 2.40 9.84
N ASP A 106 -2.71 1.60 9.98
CA ASP A 106 -2.82 0.64 11.09
C ASP A 106 -1.65 -0.35 11.07
N ILE A 107 -1.09 -0.63 12.25
CA ILE A 107 0.10 -1.48 12.43
C ILE A 107 -0.07 -2.92 11.93
N GLN A 108 -1.31 -3.41 11.82
CA GLN A 108 -1.62 -4.72 11.27
C GLN A 108 -1.50 -4.78 9.74
N GLU A 109 -1.45 -3.62 9.10
CA GLU A 109 -1.27 -3.48 7.65
C GLU A 109 0.16 -3.10 7.26
N LEU A 110 1.02 -2.82 8.25
CA LEU A 110 2.46 -2.69 8.08
C LEU A 110 3.07 -4.10 7.86
N GLY A 111 4.06 -4.21 6.97
CA GLY A 111 4.71 -5.50 6.72
C GLY A 111 5.38 -6.06 7.98
N GLU A 112 5.68 -7.37 8.01
CA GLU A 112 6.30 -8.07 9.15
C GLU A 112 7.63 -7.44 9.63
N ASN A 113 8.25 -6.59 8.82
CA ASN A 113 9.52 -5.90 9.10
C ASN A 113 9.38 -4.40 9.36
N GLU A 114 8.17 -3.86 9.35
CA GLU A 114 7.93 -2.44 9.58
C GLU A 114 7.52 -2.20 11.02
N ARG A 115 8.33 -1.42 11.73
CA ARG A 115 7.95 -0.96 13.05
C ARG A 115 7.28 0.40 12.93
N PRO A 116 6.19 0.66 13.67
CA PRO A 116 5.50 1.94 13.65
C PRO A 116 6.42 3.15 13.84
N GLU A 117 7.49 3.03 14.62
CA GLU A 117 8.51 4.07 14.84
C GLU A 117 9.34 4.43 13.60
N ASP A 118 9.40 3.55 12.58
CA ASP A 118 10.17 3.77 11.35
C ASP A 118 9.36 4.60 10.31
N ALA A 119 8.09 4.92 10.62
CA ALA A 119 7.25 5.74 9.75
C ALA A 119 7.72 7.21 9.74
N VAL A 120 8.44 7.59 8.68
CA VAL A 120 8.99 8.94 8.46
C VAL A 120 7.90 10.02 8.40
N LEU A 121 6.67 9.67 8.02
CA LEU A 121 5.57 10.61 7.80
C LEU A 121 4.32 10.19 8.58
N ASP A 122 3.71 11.14 9.29
CA ASP A 122 2.39 10.97 9.92
C ASP A 122 1.25 11.21 8.91
N CYS A 123 1.24 10.40 7.85
CA CYS A 123 0.21 10.43 6.82
C CYS A 123 -0.50 9.08 6.71
N ALA A 124 -1.84 9.07 6.80
CA ALA A 124 -2.67 7.86 6.74
C ALA A 124 -2.60 7.15 5.37
N HIS A 125 -2.06 7.82 4.36
CA HIS A 125 -1.87 7.32 3.00
C HIS A 125 -0.43 6.88 2.69
N TYR A 126 0.48 7.05 3.64
CA TYR A 126 1.87 6.63 3.48
C TYR A 126 2.01 5.14 3.78
N TRP A 127 2.68 4.41 2.89
CA TRP A 127 3.07 3.02 3.09
C TRP A 127 4.39 2.76 2.38
N LEU A 128 5.46 2.45 3.11
CA LEU A 128 6.80 2.14 2.57
C LEU A 128 7.29 3.06 1.43
N GLY A 129 7.16 4.38 1.60
CA GLY A 129 7.59 5.34 0.58
C GLY A 129 6.59 5.55 -0.56
N LEU A 130 5.46 4.85 -0.58
CA LEU A 130 4.37 5.01 -1.54
C LEU A 130 3.24 5.88 -0.98
N CYS A 131 2.43 6.40 -1.90
CA CYS A 131 1.18 7.09 -1.62
C CYS A 131 0.00 6.23 -2.09
N LEU A 132 -0.74 5.64 -1.16
CA LEU A 132 -1.83 4.71 -1.46
C LEU A 132 -2.85 5.25 -2.48
N PRO A 133 -3.32 6.52 -2.41
CA PRO A 133 -4.21 7.09 -3.42
C PRO A 133 -3.73 6.99 -4.86
N LYS A 134 -2.40 6.91 -5.09
CA LYS A 134 -1.81 6.82 -6.43
C LYS A 134 -1.76 5.40 -6.99
N LEU A 135 -1.97 4.39 -6.15
CA LEU A 135 -1.98 3.00 -6.58
C LEU A 135 -3.31 2.65 -7.26
N PRO A 136 -3.30 1.65 -8.17
CA PRO A 136 -4.51 1.19 -8.83
C PRO A 136 -5.50 0.61 -7.81
N PRO A 137 -6.82 0.71 -8.08
CA PRO A 137 -7.83 0.08 -7.24
C PRO A 137 -7.66 -1.45 -7.26
N CYS A 138 -7.90 -2.10 -6.12
CA CYS A 138 -7.80 -3.55 -6.04
C CYS A 138 -9.10 -4.22 -6.50
N SER A 139 -9.07 -4.86 -7.66
CA SER A 139 -10.19 -5.63 -8.22
C SER A 139 -10.45 -6.96 -7.49
N GLY A 140 -9.52 -7.41 -6.65
CA GLY A 140 -9.57 -8.73 -5.99
C GLY A 140 -9.30 -9.92 -6.90
N VAL A 141 -9.08 -9.69 -8.20
CA VAL A 141 -8.73 -10.72 -9.19
C VAL A 141 -7.28 -10.49 -9.59
N CYS A 142 -6.36 -11.11 -8.85
CA CYS A 142 -4.91 -10.99 -9.08
C CYS A 142 -4.32 -12.40 -9.29
N PRO A 143 -3.38 -12.58 -10.26
CA PRO A 143 -2.74 -13.88 -10.49
C PRO A 143 -2.00 -14.45 -9.27
N LEU A 144 -1.55 -13.56 -8.38
CA LEU A 144 -0.95 -13.90 -7.09
C LEU A 144 -1.93 -13.69 -5.94
N PHE A 145 -3.23 -13.97 -6.14
CA PHE A 145 -4.18 -13.97 -5.03
C PHE A 145 -3.66 -14.94 -3.97
N ALA A 146 -3.28 -14.39 -2.82
CA ALA A 146 -2.91 -15.13 -1.64
C ALA A 146 -3.84 -14.67 -0.52
N PRO A 147 -4.50 -15.58 0.21
CA PRO A 147 -5.30 -15.19 1.36
C PRO A 147 -4.41 -14.50 2.39
N ARG A 148 -4.90 -13.41 2.99
CA ARG A 148 -4.23 -12.75 4.12
C ARG A 148 -4.06 -13.80 5.24
N LYS A 149 -2.84 -13.99 5.74
CA LYS A 149 -2.59 -14.92 6.86
C LYS A 149 -3.26 -14.34 8.10
N THR A 150 -4.31 -14.98 8.60
CA THR A 150 -4.86 -14.67 9.92
C THR A 150 -3.87 -15.17 10.96
N GLN A 151 -3.24 -14.25 11.71
CA GLN A 151 -2.48 -14.63 12.88
C GLN A 151 -3.47 -15.28 13.86
N GLN A 152 -3.35 -16.60 14.07
CA GLN A 152 -4.07 -17.29 15.12
C GLN A 152 -3.52 -16.77 16.45
N THR A 153 -4.33 -16.02 17.20
CA THR A 153 -4.07 -15.72 18.61
C THR A 153 -4.13 -17.03 19.38
N GLU A 154 -2.98 -17.63 19.63
CA GLU A 154 -2.83 -18.68 20.64
C GLU A 154 -3.02 -18.02 22.02
N THR A 155 -4.25 -18.05 22.53
CA THR A 155 -4.53 -17.84 23.95
C THR A 155 -3.97 -19.03 24.73
N GLY A 156 -2.83 -18.83 25.38
CA GLY A 156 -2.32 -19.67 26.45
C GLY A 156 -2.90 -19.29 27.80
#